data_AF-A0AAN8KH71-F1
#
_entry.id   AF-A0AAN8KH71-F1
#
_cell.length_a   1.000
_cell.length_b   1.000
_cell.length_c   1.000
_cell.angle_alpha   90.00
_cell.angle_beta   90.00
_cell.angle_gamma   90.00
#
_symmetry.space_group_name_H-M   'P 1'
#
loop_
_entity.id
_entity.type
_entity.pdbx_description
1 polymer ?
#
loop_
_entity_poly.entity_id
_entity_poly.type
_entity_poly.pdbx_seq_one_letter_code
_entity_poly.pdbx_strand_id
1 'polypeptide(L)'
;MSKYPKNSNPFEDDDDNYSFGNKPSTNQGNGFTESEMRRQKWEEAYASEDRQLESTRRAMASIYDSESIGIAAAEELVRQGEILDNVETKTGNINQNLKSSQGHLNSIKSVFGGIKTWWQGGNTTTPREPVSSPRKLQNTIDKEKQAAAASPKLKSGDVSGFYDDSDENLDSRFLAGSSGKHPGQQKMFQPVTNSAREKDIDENLVLMSAGMARLKGLATGLGDEIDTQNEQLDRINRKVDVANHRLEGQNKQMRGILK
;
A
#
# COMPACT_ATOMS: atom_id res chain seq x y z
N MET A 1 24.38 0.97 38.58
CA MET A 1 24.32 2.39 38.16
C MET A 1 24.81 2.50 36.72
N SER A 2 24.13 3.35 35.96
CA SER A 2 23.90 3.26 34.51
C SER A 2 25.13 3.52 33.60
N LYS A 3 25.16 2.84 32.44
CA LYS A 3 26.03 3.10 31.28
C LYS A 3 25.22 3.90 30.25
N TYR A 4 25.64 5.12 29.90
CA TYR A 4 25.25 5.78 28.64
C TYR A 4 26.42 6.65 28.13
N PRO A 5 26.84 6.54 26.86
CA PRO A 5 27.75 7.48 26.22
C PRO A 5 27.02 8.80 25.89
N LYS A 6 27.73 9.92 26.01
CA LYS A 6 27.24 11.26 25.69
C LYS A 6 26.89 11.33 24.19
N ASN A 7 25.63 11.63 23.88
CA ASN A 7 25.22 12.12 22.56
C ASN A 7 25.89 13.48 22.35
N SER A 8 26.83 13.57 21.40
CA SER A 8 27.26 14.85 20.85
C SER A 8 26.38 15.12 19.65
N ASN A 9 25.61 16.20 19.73
CA ASN A 9 24.66 16.61 18.71
C ASN A 9 25.45 17.14 17.50
N PRO A 10 25.29 16.59 16.29
CA PRO A 10 26.11 16.93 15.12
C PRO A 10 25.75 18.27 14.46
N PHE A 11 25.02 19.14 15.17
CA PHE A 11 24.55 20.45 14.70
C PHE A 11 24.89 21.60 15.66
N GLU A 12 25.64 21.34 16.74
CA GLU A 12 26.28 22.42 17.51
C GLU A 12 27.59 22.78 16.81
N ASP A 13 27.48 23.50 15.70
CA ASP A 13 28.57 24.37 15.27
C ASP A 13 28.59 25.54 16.25
N ASP A 14 29.66 25.63 17.05
CA ASP A 14 29.98 26.78 17.88
C ASP A 14 30.14 28.00 16.96
N ASP A 15 29.03 28.72 16.74
CA ASP A 15 29.04 30.13 16.41
C ASP A 15 29.76 30.87 17.55
N ASP A 16 31.01 31.28 17.27
CA ASP A 16 31.66 32.51 17.73
C ASP A 16 33.16 32.28 17.98
N ASN A 17 34.01 32.69 17.03
CA ASN A 17 35.17 33.56 17.31
C ASN A 17 35.95 33.90 16.02
N TYR A 18 35.51 34.93 15.30
CA TYR A 18 36.37 35.60 14.30
C TYR A 18 37.40 36.48 15.03
N SER A 19 38.54 35.89 15.40
CA SER A 19 39.71 36.67 15.84
C SER A 19 40.72 36.77 14.69
N PHE A 20 40.70 37.92 13.99
CA PHE A 20 41.72 38.33 13.03
C PHE A 20 43.06 38.55 13.76
N GLY A 21 43.94 37.54 13.73
CA GLY A 21 45.25 37.58 14.37
C GLY A 21 46.34 37.01 13.47
N ASN A 22 47.02 37.89 12.74
CA ASN A 22 48.18 37.59 11.90
C ASN A 22 49.39 37.11 12.74
N LYS A 23 49.89 35.88 12.56
CA LYS A 23 51.21 35.43 13.08
C LYS A 23 51.93 34.52 12.07
N PRO A 24 53.28 34.65 11.94
CA PRO A 24 54.04 34.03 10.87
C PRO A 24 54.36 32.56 11.11
N SER A 25 54.52 31.86 9.99
CA SER A 25 54.84 30.44 9.78
C SER A 25 55.96 29.89 10.67
N THR A 26 55.70 28.73 11.28
CA THR A 26 56.73 27.73 11.57
C THR A 26 56.18 26.37 11.13
N ASN A 27 56.77 25.87 10.06
CA ASN A 27 56.43 24.63 9.37
C ASN A 27 56.90 23.41 10.18
N GLN A 28 55.98 22.53 10.58
CA GLN A 28 56.29 21.14 10.93
C GLN A 28 55.03 20.25 10.72
N GLY A 29 55.01 19.55 9.59
CA GLY A 29 54.62 18.13 9.50
C GLY A 29 53.18 17.75 9.84
N ASN A 30 52.27 17.92 8.87
CA ASN A 30 51.38 16.86 8.34
C ASN A 30 50.40 17.50 7.35
N GLY A 31 50.92 17.93 6.20
CA GLY A 31 50.10 18.43 5.11
C GLY A 31 49.55 17.24 4.33
N PHE A 32 48.39 16.71 4.73
CA PHE A 32 47.52 16.06 3.75
C PHE A 32 47.30 17.11 2.66
N THR A 33 47.79 16.88 1.45
CA THR A 33 47.73 17.93 0.43
C THR A 33 46.25 18.26 0.18
N GLU A 34 45.91 19.53 0.00
CA GLU A 34 44.52 19.93 -0.23
C GLU A 34 43.91 19.18 -1.44
N SER A 35 44.75 18.79 -2.40
CA SER A 35 44.44 17.88 -3.50
C SER A 35 44.04 16.47 -3.06
N GLU A 36 44.70 15.86 -2.09
CA GLU A 36 44.38 14.52 -1.56
C GLU A 36 43.10 14.55 -0.73
N MET A 37 42.89 15.57 0.10
CA MET A 37 41.64 15.73 0.85
C MET A 37 40.45 15.95 -0.09
N ARG A 38 40.62 16.72 -1.17
CA ARG A 38 39.59 16.90 -2.18
C ARG A 38 39.27 15.60 -2.91
N ARG A 39 40.29 14.78 -3.22
CA ARG A 39 40.11 13.46 -3.85
C ARG A 39 39.39 12.46 -2.94
N GLN A 40 39.69 12.46 -1.64
CA GLN A 40 38.95 11.64 -0.66
C GLN A 40 37.49 12.07 -0.55
N LYS A 41 37.22 13.38 -0.45
CA LYS A 41 35.85 13.90 -0.45
C LYS A 41 35.08 13.53 -1.72
N TRP A 42 35.76 13.54 -2.88
CA TRP A 42 35.18 13.09 -4.14
C TRP A 42 34.85 11.59 -4.14
N GLU A 43 35.76 10.75 -3.66
CA GLU A 43 35.52 9.30 -3.54
C GLU A 43 34.39 8.98 -2.56
N GLU A 44 34.31 9.70 -1.44
CA GLU A 44 33.22 9.58 -0.48
C GLU A 44 31.87 10.04 -1.07
N ALA A 45 31.87 11.12 -1.86
CA ALA A 45 30.68 11.57 -2.58
C ALA A 45 30.19 10.51 -3.57
N TYR A 46 31.07 9.95 -4.42
CA TYR A 46 30.70 8.86 -5.34
C TYR A 46 30.19 7.61 -4.62
N ALA A 47 30.85 7.19 -3.53
CA ALA A 47 30.39 6.08 -2.72
C ALA A 47 29.05 6.36 -2.02
N SER A 48 28.76 7.61 -1.69
CA SER A 48 27.46 8.02 -1.15
C SER A 48 26.36 7.98 -2.21
N GLU A 49 26.64 8.38 -3.46
CA GLU A 49 25.71 8.32 -4.58
C GLU A 49 25.36 6.87 -4.93
N ASP A 50 26.35 5.98 -5.01
CA ASP A 50 26.12 4.56 -5.31
C ASP A 50 25.25 3.88 -4.24
N ARG A 51 25.45 4.24 -2.97
CA ARG A 51 24.59 3.76 -1.86
C ARG A 51 23.17 4.30 -1.97
N GLN A 52 22.99 5.57 -2.35
CA GLN A 52 21.67 6.18 -2.55
C GLN A 52 20.93 5.51 -3.70
N LEU A 53 21.59 5.32 -4.83
CA LEU A 53 21.02 4.67 -6.00
C LEU A 53 20.59 3.23 -5.70
N GLU A 54 21.44 2.44 -5.03
CA GLU A 54 21.07 1.09 -4.57
C GLU A 54 19.89 1.11 -3.59
N SER A 55 19.84 2.09 -2.68
CA SER A 55 18.72 2.23 -1.75
C SER A 55 17.40 2.55 -2.45
N THR A 56 17.41 3.43 -3.47
CA THR A 56 16.22 3.76 -4.27
C THR A 56 15.71 2.56 -5.05
N ARG A 57 16.61 1.73 -5.60
CA ARG A 57 16.27 0.49 -6.28
C ARG A 57 15.57 -0.52 -5.37
N ARG A 58 16.11 -0.74 -4.17
CA ARG A 58 15.48 -1.62 -3.17
C ARG A 58 14.12 -1.10 -2.73
N ALA A 59 14.02 0.21 -2.52
CA ALA A 59 12.76 0.83 -2.13
C ALA A 59 11.69 0.68 -3.22
N MET A 60 12.04 0.92 -4.49
CA MET A 60 11.13 0.65 -5.62
C MET A 60 10.67 -0.80 -5.66
N ALA A 61 11.59 -1.76 -5.56
CA ALA A 61 11.24 -3.18 -5.54
C ALA A 61 10.24 -3.50 -4.42
N SER A 62 10.48 -2.97 -3.21
CA SER A 62 9.58 -3.12 -2.07
C SER A 62 8.20 -2.49 -2.30
N ILE A 63 8.13 -1.34 -2.98
CA ILE A 63 6.86 -0.68 -3.33
C ILE A 63 6.04 -1.55 -4.28
N TYR A 64 6.65 -2.10 -5.34
CA TYR A 64 5.96 -2.97 -6.30
C TYR A 64 5.50 -4.28 -5.67
N ASP A 65 6.34 -4.88 -4.81
CA ASP A 65 5.96 -6.07 -4.06
C ASP A 65 4.75 -5.78 -3.16
N SER A 66 4.79 -4.67 -2.41
CA SER A 66 3.69 -4.20 -1.56
C SER A 66 2.41 -3.93 -2.36
N GLU A 67 2.54 -3.38 -3.57
CA GLU A 67 1.40 -3.10 -4.45
C GLU A 67 0.74 -4.40 -4.91
N SER A 68 1.53 -5.40 -5.31
CA SER A 68 1.02 -6.70 -5.73
C SER A 68 0.25 -7.40 -4.60
N ILE A 69 0.80 -7.38 -3.39
CA ILE A 69 0.17 -7.93 -2.18
C ILE A 69 -1.09 -7.13 -1.84
N GLY A 70 -1.02 -5.80 -1.92
CA GLY A 70 -2.16 -4.91 -1.66
C GLY A 70 -3.33 -5.13 -2.61
N ILE A 71 -3.06 -5.35 -3.90
CA ILE A 71 -4.08 -5.68 -4.91
C ILE A 71 -4.73 -7.03 -4.58
N ALA A 72 -3.93 -8.06 -4.29
CA ALA A 72 -4.46 -9.38 -3.92
C ALA A 72 -5.33 -9.31 -2.66
N ALA A 73 -4.90 -8.55 -1.65
CA ALA A 73 -5.68 -8.31 -0.44
C ALA A 73 -7.00 -7.59 -0.75
N ALA A 74 -6.97 -6.59 -1.65
CA ALA A 74 -8.15 -5.85 -2.05
C ALA A 74 -9.16 -6.73 -2.80
N GLU A 75 -8.70 -7.59 -3.70
CA GLU A 75 -9.56 -8.56 -4.39
C GLU A 75 -10.26 -9.51 -3.42
N GLU A 76 -9.52 -10.02 -2.43
CA GLU A 76 -10.08 -10.89 -1.40
C GLU A 76 -11.09 -10.14 -0.51
N LEU A 77 -10.85 -8.87 -0.17
CA LEU A 77 -11.85 -8.06 0.56
C LEU A 77 -13.12 -7.86 -0.26
N VAL A 78 -13.02 -7.58 -1.57
CA VAL A 78 -14.21 -7.49 -2.44
C VAL A 78 -15.00 -8.80 -2.40
N ARG A 79 -14.31 -9.93 -2.56
CA ARG A 79 -14.92 -11.27 -2.50
C ARG A 79 -15.57 -11.55 -1.14
N GLN A 80 -14.91 -11.24 -0.03
CA GLN A 80 -15.47 -11.38 1.31
C GLN A 80 -16.70 -10.51 1.51
N GLY A 81 -16.66 -9.30 0.95
CA GLY A 81 -17.81 -8.42 0.88
C GLY A 81 -19.04 -9.09 0.26
N GLU A 82 -18.91 -9.68 -0.93
CA GLU A 82 -20.02 -10.39 -1.58
C GLU A 82 -20.55 -11.55 -0.72
N ILE A 83 -19.67 -12.24 0.02
CA ILE A 83 -20.09 -13.29 0.96
C ILE A 83 -20.93 -12.67 2.08
N LEU A 84 -20.53 -11.53 2.65
CA LEU A 84 -21.28 -10.84 3.68
C LEU A 84 -22.65 -10.35 3.17
N ASP A 85 -22.75 -9.86 1.94
CA ASP A 85 -24.04 -9.48 1.32
C ASP A 85 -24.99 -10.67 1.22
N ASN A 86 -24.47 -11.82 0.82
CA ASN A 86 -25.22 -13.06 0.76
C ASN A 86 -25.68 -13.50 2.16
N VAL A 87 -24.81 -13.42 3.17
CA VAL A 87 -25.14 -13.76 4.55
C VAL A 87 -26.20 -12.81 5.12
N GLU A 88 -26.08 -11.51 4.87
CA GLU A 88 -27.05 -10.51 5.33
C GLU A 88 -28.44 -10.75 4.70
N THR A 89 -28.47 -11.05 3.40
CA THR A 89 -29.70 -11.37 2.67
C THR A 89 -30.34 -12.66 3.19
N LYS A 90 -29.56 -13.74 3.34
CA LYS A 90 -30.05 -15.02 3.87
C LYS A 90 -30.58 -14.88 5.29
N THR A 91 -29.87 -14.15 6.16
CA THR A 91 -30.30 -13.90 7.54
C THR A 91 -31.59 -13.06 7.59
N GLY A 92 -31.74 -12.09 6.68
CA GLY A 92 -32.98 -11.34 6.48
C GLY A 92 -34.16 -12.25 6.10
N ASN A 93 -33.95 -13.13 5.12
CA ASN A 93 -34.96 -14.10 4.68
C ASN A 93 -35.33 -15.09 5.79
N ILE A 94 -34.36 -15.58 6.57
CA ILE A 94 -34.62 -16.43 7.74
C ILE A 94 -35.56 -15.69 8.71
N ASN A 95 -35.27 -14.44 9.04
CA ASN A 95 -36.13 -13.66 9.92
C ASN A 95 -37.55 -13.47 9.39
N GLN A 96 -37.71 -13.22 8.09
CA GLN A 96 -39.02 -13.09 7.46
C GLN A 96 -39.78 -14.42 7.46
N ASN A 97 -39.08 -15.52 7.13
CA ASN A 97 -39.65 -16.86 7.17
C ASN A 97 -40.10 -17.22 8.59
N LEU A 98 -39.29 -16.94 9.61
CA LEU A 98 -39.67 -17.16 11.00
C LEU A 98 -40.90 -16.32 11.37
N LYS A 99 -41.00 -15.08 10.92
CA LYS A 99 -42.21 -14.28 11.17
C LYS A 99 -43.46 -14.91 10.56
N SER A 100 -43.37 -15.43 9.34
CA SER A 100 -44.46 -16.17 8.69
C SER A 100 -44.80 -17.47 9.43
N SER A 101 -43.78 -18.26 9.77
CA SER A 101 -43.90 -19.49 10.56
C SER A 101 -44.58 -19.25 11.90
N GLN A 102 -44.33 -18.12 12.57
CA GLN A 102 -45.02 -17.78 13.80
C GLN A 102 -46.53 -17.61 13.60
N GLY A 103 -46.95 -16.96 12.50
CA GLY A 103 -48.36 -16.82 12.14
C GLY A 103 -49.03 -18.17 11.91
N HIS A 104 -48.34 -19.07 11.19
CA HIS A 104 -48.81 -20.43 10.98
C HIS A 104 -48.91 -21.22 12.30
N LEU A 105 -47.91 -21.16 13.17
CA LEU A 105 -47.94 -21.82 14.48
C LEU A 105 -49.09 -21.32 15.37
N ASN A 106 -49.36 -20.02 15.33
CA ASN A 106 -50.52 -19.45 16.03
C ASN A 106 -51.84 -19.99 15.47
N SER A 107 -51.95 -20.16 14.14
CA SER A 107 -53.13 -20.75 13.49
C SER A 107 -53.32 -22.23 13.86
N ILE A 108 -52.23 -22.97 14.04
CA ILE A 108 -52.26 -24.40 14.43
C ILE A 108 -52.76 -24.56 15.89
N LYS A 109 -52.55 -23.58 16.78
CA LYS A 109 -53.22 -23.62 18.10
C LYS A 109 -54.74 -23.46 18.01
N SER A 110 -55.27 -22.88 16.93
CA SER A 110 -56.69 -22.58 16.76
C SER A 110 -57.50 -23.66 16.02
N VAL A 111 -56.92 -24.80 15.64
CA VAL A 111 -57.63 -25.94 14.99
C VAL A 111 -58.48 -26.80 15.96
N PHE A 112 -59.20 -26.14 16.87
CA PHE A 112 -60.49 -26.65 17.35
C PHE A 112 -61.68 -25.86 16.76
N GLY A 113 -61.48 -24.95 15.79
CA GLY A 113 -62.62 -24.16 15.27
C GLY A 113 -62.53 -23.38 13.95
N GLY A 114 -61.64 -23.65 12.98
CA GLY A 114 -61.68 -22.84 11.74
C GLY A 114 -60.76 -23.24 10.58
N ILE A 115 -61.16 -24.24 9.79
CA ILE A 115 -60.45 -24.69 8.56
C ILE A 115 -60.68 -23.74 7.36
N LYS A 116 -61.33 -22.57 7.53
CA LYS A 116 -61.75 -21.73 6.40
C LYS A 116 -60.70 -20.70 5.92
N THR A 117 -59.63 -20.42 6.67
CA THR A 117 -58.70 -19.31 6.32
C THR A 117 -57.42 -19.75 5.60
N TRP A 118 -57.14 -21.06 5.52
CA TRP A 118 -55.88 -21.57 4.93
C TRP A 118 -55.87 -21.55 3.38
N TRP A 119 -57.02 -21.43 2.73
CA TRP A 119 -57.16 -21.56 1.26
C TRP A 119 -57.37 -20.25 0.50
N GLN A 120 -57.38 -19.09 1.17
CA GLN A 120 -57.64 -17.82 0.51
C GLN A 120 -56.42 -16.90 0.50
N GLY A 121 -55.80 -16.80 -0.68
CA GLY A 121 -55.10 -15.59 -1.10
C GLY A 121 -53.58 -15.63 -0.97
N GLY A 122 -52.92 -16.03 -2.06
CA GLY A 122 -51.47 -15.96 -2.20
C GLY A 122 -50.93 -14.54 -2.14
N ASN A 123 -49.70 -14.42 -1.65
CA ASN A 123 -48.75 -13.39 -2.04
C ASN A 123 -47.42 -14.09 -2.27
N THR A 124 -47.09 -14.35 -3.53
CA THR A 124 -45.73 -14.68 -3.96
C THR A 124 -44.86 -13.47 -3.65
N THR A 125 -44.18 -13.48 -2.51
CA THR A 125 -43.07 -12.56 -2.27
C THR A 125 -41.96 -12.95 -3.24
N THR A 126 -41.94 -12.30 -4.39
CA THR A 126 -40.80 -12.31 -5.31
C THR A 126 -39.57 -11.87 -4.52
N PRO A 127 -38.51 -12.69 -4.44
CA PRO A 127 -37.24 -12.26 -3.86
C PRO A 127 -36.76 -11.05 -4.65
N ARG A 128 -36.62 -9.90 -3.97
CA ARG A 128 -36.00 -8.72 -4.54
C ARG A 128 -34.54 -9.09 -4.84
N GLU A 129 -34.17 -9.11 -6.11
CA GLU A 129 -32.78 -9.33 -6.50
C GLU A 129 -31.89 -8.29 -5.80
N PRO A 130 -30.78 -8.70 -5.18
CA PRO A 130 -29.83 -7.75 -4.63
C PRO A 130 -29.20 -7.00 -5.81
N VAL A 131 -29.47 -5.70 -5.88
CA VAL A 131 -28.71 -4.77 -6.71
C VAL A 131 -27.28 -4.74 -6.18
N SER A 132 -26.44 -5.65 -6.68
CA SER A 132 -25.00 -5.62 -6.48
C SER A 132 -24.48 -4.33 -7.10
N SER A 133 -24.34 -3.30 -6.27
CA SER A 133 -23.64 -2.09 -6.65
C SER A 133 -22.15 -2.43 -6.54
N PRO A 134 -21.33 -2.17 -7.58
CA PRO A 134 -19.91 -2.46 -7.51
C PRO A 134 -19.30 -1.74 -6.31
N ARG A 135 -18.60 -2.49 -5.44
CA ARG A 135 -17.99 -1.93 -4.24
C ARG A 135 -16.96 -0.88 -4.64
N LYS A 136 -16.84 0.18 -3.84
CA LYS A 136 -15.91 1.30 -4.11
C LYS A 136 -14.46 0.80 -4.22
N LEU A 137 -14.10 -0.24 -3.48
CA LEU A 137 -12.79 -0.88 -3.55
C LEU A 137 -12.50 -1.47 -4.94
N GLN A 138 -13.49 -2.02 -5.64
CA GLN A 138 -13.29 -2.55 -7.00
C GLN A 138 -12.78 -1.45 -7.95
N ASN A 139 -13.35 -0.26 -7.87
CA ASN A 139 -12.92 0.88 -8.68
C ASN A 139 -11.48 1.31 -8.35
N THR A 140 -11.07 1.21 -7.07
CA THR A 140 -9.68 1.49 -6.69
C THR A 140 -8.74 0.42 -7.24
N ILE A 141 -9.08 -0.86 -7.16
CA ILE A 141 -8.27 -1.95 -7.73
C ILE A 141 -8.07 -1.74 -9.24
N ASP A 142 -9.16 -1.46 -9.96
CA ASP A 142 -9.11 -1.31 -11.42
C ASP A 142 -8.27 -0.08 -11.83
N LYS A 143 -8.38 1.02 -11.07
CA LYS A 143 -7.57 2.22 -11.28
C LYS A 143 -6.09 1.95 -11.02
N GLU A 144 -5.77 1.26 -9.92
CA GLU A 144 -4.36 0.98 -9.57
C GLU A 144 -3.74 -0.04 -10.53
N LYS A 145 -4.48 -1.06 -10.96
CA LYS A 145 -4.03 -1.98 -12.03
C LYS A 145 -3.75 -1.25 -13.35
N GLN A 146 -4.59 -0.29 -13.72
CA GLN A 146 -4.37 0.52 -14.93
C GLN A 146 -3.16 1.44 -14.78
N ALA A 147 -2.96 2.05 -13.61
CA ALA A 147 -1.80 2.90 -13.33
C ALA A 147 -0.48 2.10 -13.28
N ALA A 148 -0.52 0.89 -12.74
CA ALA A 148 0.59 -0.06 -12.75
C ALA A 148 0.94 -0.50 -14.18
N ALA A 149 -0.07 -0.81 -15.00
CA ALA A 149 0.13 -1.21 -16.40
C ALA A 149 0.64 -0.08 -17.30
N ALA A 150 0.31 1.17 -16.96
CA ALA A 150 0.80 2.36 -17.66
C ALA A 150 2.24 2.74 -17.30
N SER A 151 2.82 2.16 -16.25
CA SER A 151 4.22 2.34 -15.87
C SER A 151 5.10 1.37 -16.69
N PRO A 152 5.90 1.82 -17.68
CA PRO A 152 6.42 0.94 -18.73
C PRO A 152 7.72 0.20 -18.39
N LYS A 153 8.18 0.18 -17.13
CA LYS A 153 9.39 -0.54 -16.73
C LYS A 153 9.07 -1.39 -15.51
N LEU A 154 9.49 -2.67 -15.52
CA LEU A 154 9.31 -3.69 -14.46
C LEU A 154 8.06 -4.59 -14.59
N LYS A 155 7.85 -5.20 -15.77
CA LYS A 155 7.07 -6.45 -15.87
C LYS A 155 7.87 -7.71 -15.56
N SER A 156 9.12 -7.57 -15.15
CA SER A 156 9.96 -8.70 -14.78
C SER A 156 10.60 -8.40 -13.44
N GLY A 157 10.45 -9.31 -12.47
CA GLY A 157 11.32 -9.38 -11.30
C GLY A 157 12.79 -9.68 -11.65
N ASP A 158 13.10 -9.70 -12.95
CA ASP A 158 14.42 -9.82 -13.51
C ASP A 158 15.00 -8.42 -13.76
N VAL A 159 15.81 -7.94 -12.81
CA VAL A 159 16.61 -6.70 -12.89
C VAL A 159 17.75 -6.83 -13.92
N SER A 160 17.91 -7.99 -14.57
CA SER A 160 18.95 -8.26 -15.56
C SER A 160 18.82 -7.46 -16.86
N GLY A 161 17.62 -6.98 -17.21
CA GLY A 161 17.36 -6.27 -18.46
C GLY A 161 17.84 -4.80 -18.52
N PHE A 162 18.40 -4.25 -17.43
CA PHE A 162 19.07 -2.94 -17.47
C PHE A 162 20.54 -3.05 -17.91
N TYR A 163 21.09 -4.26 -17.91
CA TYR A 163 22.43 -4.56 -18.38
C TYR A 163 22.37 -4.98 -19.86
N ASP A 164 21.94 -4.08 -20.74
CA ASP A 164 22.41 -4.18 -22.12
C ASP A 164 23.73 -3.41 -22.21
N ASP A 165 24.79 -4.10 -21.79
CA ASP A 165 26.20 -3.69 -21.87
C ASP A 165 26.70 -3.65 -23.34
N SER A 166 25.79 -3.63 -24.33
CA SER A 166 26.13 -3.63 -25.74
C SER A 166 26.33 -2.23 -26.34
N ASP A 167 26.13 -1.15 -25.57
CA ASP A 167 26.48 0.20 -26.00
C ASP A 167 27.91 0.57 -25.55
N GLU A 168 28.89 -0.19 -26.07
CA GLU A 168 30.34 0.08 -25.99
C GLU A 168 30.75 1.47 -26.56
N ASN A 169 29.79 2.29 -27.01
CA ASN A 169 30.02 3.61 -27.62
C ASN A 169 29.79 4.81 -26.69
N LEU A 170 29.38 4.61 -25.43
CA LEU A 170 29.26 5.72 -24.47
C LEU A 170 30.63 6.23 -24.00
N ASP A 171 31.56 5.31 -23.72
CA ASP A 171 32.93 5.65 -23.30
C ASP A 171 33.73 6.33 -24.42
N SER A 172 33.53 5.92 -25.68
CA SER A 172 34.25 6.49 -26.83
C SER A 172 33.79 7.92 -27.17
N ARG A 173 32.51 8.27 -26.96
CA ARG A 173 32.00 9.64 -27.13
C ARG A 173 32.39 10.57 -25.96
N PHE A 174 32.49 10.03 -24.75
CA PHE A 174 32.97 10.79 -23.59
C PHE A 174 34.47 11.10 -23.67
N LEU A 175 35.29 10.17 -24.19
CA LEU A 175 36.72 10.41 -24.44
C LEU A 175 36.99 11.26 -25.69
N ALA A 176 36.13 11.23 -26.72
CA ALA A 176 36.30 12.03 -27.93
C ALA A 176 36.20 13.55 -27.70
N GLY A 177 35.52 14.00 -26.64
CA GLY A 177 35.51 15.41 -26.23
C GLY A 177 36.78 15.87 -25.48
N SER A 178 37.68 14.94 -25.13
CA SER A 178 38.83 15.17 -24.25
C SER A 178 40.17 15.32 -25.01
N SER A 179 40.22 14.98 -26.31
CA SER A 179 41.45 14.96 -27.12
C SER A 179 41.81 16.32 -27.74
N GLY A 180 41.68 17.40 -26.96
CA GLY A 180 42.31 18.69 -27.26
C GLY A 180 43.74 18.73 -26.70
N LYS A 181 44.72 18.53 -27.57
CA LYS A 181 46.17 18.42 -27.31
C LYS A 181 46.74 19.73 -26.74
N HIS A 182 46.95 19.85 -25.42
CA HIS A 182 47.79 20.91 -24.80
C HIS A 182 48.53 20.37 -23.56
N PRO A 183 49.89 20.34 -23.53
CA PRO A 183 50.64 19.97 -22.35
C PRO A 183 50.83 21.19 -21.44
N GLY A 184 50.33 21.14 -20.21
CA GLY A 184 50.74 22.08 -19.15
C GLY A 184 49.64 22.77 -18.34
N GLN A 185 48.36 22.47 -18.52
CA GLN A 185 47.30 23.08 -17.72
C GLN A 185 46.56 22.02 -16.91
N GLN A 186 46.67 22.10 -15.58
CA GLN A 186 45.84 21.33 -14.65
C GLN A 186 44.38 21.54 -15.06
N LYS A 187 43.73 20.47 -15.56
CA LYS A 187 42.29 20.46 -15.75
C LYS A 187 41.68 20.61 -14.36
N MET A 188 41.21 21.81 -14.04
CA MET A 188 40.25 22.03 -12.98
C MET A 188 39.03 21.18 -13.35
N PHE A 189 38.90 20.00 -12.74
CA PHE A 189 37.68 19.22 -12.80
C PHE A 189 36.56 20.11 -12.27
N GLN A 190 35.62 20.48 -13.15
CA GLN A 190 34.42 21.21 -12.76
C GLN A 190 33.61 20.35 -11.77
N PRO A 191 32.88 20.97 -10.83
CA PRO A 191 32.02 20.23 -9.93
C PRO A 191 30.98 19.49 -10.78
N VAL A 192 31.06 18.17 -10.83
CA VAL A 192 30.02 17.33 -11.45
C VAL A 192 28.84 17.23 -10.49
N THR A 193 28.15 18.35 -10.27
CA THR A 193 26.73 18.35 -9.88
C THR A 193 25.94 18.25 -11.17
N ASN A 194 24.91 17.39 -11.26
CA ASN A 194 24.25 16.91 -12.49
C ASN A 194 24.96 15.70 -13.15
N SER A 195 25.45 14.76 -12.34
CA SER A 195 25.97 13.48 -12.85
C SER A 195 24.84 12.65 -13.44
N ALA A 196 25.13 11.75 -14.39
CA ALA A 196 24.11 10.84 -14.93
C ALA A 196 23.44 10.00 -13.81
N ARG A 197 24.17 9.73 -12.72
CA ARG A 197 23.67 9.00 -11.54
C ARG A 197 22.64 9.79 -10.75
N GLU A 198 22.82 11.10 -10.60
CA GLU A 198 21.85 11.98 -9.93
C GLU A 198 20.51 11.99 -10.67
N LYS A 199 20.54 11.99 -12.02
CA LYS A 199 19.33 11.85 -12.84
C LYS A 199 18.62 10.52 -12.65
N ASP A 200 19.36 9.42 -12.54
CA ASP A 200 18.79 8.10 -12.28
C ASP A 200 18.15 8.03 -10.88
N ILE A 201 18.77 8.65 -9.88
CA ILE A 201 18.20 8.77 -8.53
C ILE A 201 16.90 9.58 -8.58
N ASP A 202 16.89 10.72 -9.28
CA ASP A 202 15.68 11.55 -9.44
C ASP A 202 14.55 10.79 -10.17
N GLU A 203 14.85 10.06 -11.25
CA GLU A 203 13.85 9.21 -11.95
C GLU A 203 13.29 8.15 -10.99
N ASN A 204 14.16 7.47 -10.23
CA ASN A 204 13.72 6.47 -9.25
C ASN A 204 12.85 7.10 -8.15
N LEU A 205 13.20 8.29 -7.66
CA LEU A 205 12.39 8.98 -6.64
C LEU A 205 11.01 9.38 -7.17
N VAL A 206 10.90 9.79 -8.44
CA VAL A 206 9.61 10.06 -9.09
C VAL A 206 8.78 8.77 -9.20
N LEU A 207 9.39 7.66 -9.62
CA LEU A 207 8.72 6.35 -9.70
C LEU A 207 8.28 5.85 -8.32
N MET A 208 9.12 6.02 -7.30
CA MET A 208 8.79 5.71 -5.91
C MET A 208 7.61 6.56 -5.43
N SER A 209 7.61 7.86 -5.70
CA SER A 209 6.51 8.77 -5.34
C SER A 209 5.20 8.33 -5.99
N ALA A 210 5.25 7.95 -7.27
CA ALA A 210 4.08 7.42 -7.98
C ALA A 210 3.59 6.11 -7.35
N GLY A 211 4.49 5.16 -7.07
CA GLY A 211 4.13 3.89 -6.43
C GLY A 211 3.60 4.06 -5.00
N MET A 212 4.14 5.00 -4.22
CA MET A 212 3.60 5.36 -2.90
C MET A 212 2.20 5.97 -3.00
N ALA A 213 1.92 6.77 -4.03
CA ALA A 213 0.57 7.29 -4.27
C ALA A 213 -0.42 6.15 -4.57
N ARG A 214 -0.01 5.14 -5.34
CA ARG A 214 -0.82 3.93 -5.58
C ARG A 214 -1.07 3.13 -4.32
N LEU A 215 -0.02 2.86 -3.54
CA LEU A 215 -0.13 2.20 -2.23
C LEU A 215 -1.07 2.95 -1.28
N LYS A 216 -1.03 4.29 -1.27
CA LYS A 216 -1.97 5.12 -0.50
C LYS A 216 -3.41 4.95 -0.99
N GLY A 217 -3.61 4.91 -2.31
CA GLY A 217 -4.91 4.62 -2.93
C GLY A 217 -5.49 3.29 -2.46
N LEU A 218 -4.68 2.22 -2.56
CA LEU A 218 -5.04 0.88 -2.06
C LEU A 218 -5.33 0.91 -0.56
N ALA A 219 -4.43 1.47 0.26
CA ALA A 219 -4.62 1.50 1.71
C ALA A 219 -5.90 2.21 2.13
N THR A 220 -6.25 3.32 1.46
CA THR A 220 -7.49 4.05 1.73
C THR A 220 -8.71 3.21 1.32
N GLY A 221 -8.69 2.61 0.12
CA GLY A 221 -9.77 1.76 -0.36
C GLY A 221 -9.99 0.51 0.51
N LEU A 222 -8.89 -0.12 0.94
CA LEU A 222 -8.92 -1.25 1.87
C LEU A 222 -9.54 -0.84 3.21
N GLY A 223 -9.16 0.32 3.76
CA GLY A 223 -9.71 0.85 5.01
C GLY A 223 -11.22 1.09 4.92
N ASP A 224 -11.67 1.82 3.90
CA ASP A 224 -13.09 2.11 3.68
C ASP A 224 -13.93 0.82 3.54
N GLU A 225 -13.38 -0.20 2.86
CA GLU A 225 -14.03 -1.49 2.67
C GLU A 225 -14.14 -2.26 3.99
N ILE A 226 -13.07 -2.29 4.79
CA ILE A 226 -13.07 -2.93 6.11
C ILE A 226 -14.11 -2.28 7.02
N ASP A 227 -14.17 -0.94 7.07
CA ASP A 227 -15.15 -0.23 7.89
C ASP A 227 -16.59 -0.56 7.44
N THR A 228 -16.82 -0.60 6.13
CA THR A 228 -18.13 -0.99 5.56
C THR A 228 -18.50 -2.43 5.94
N GLN A 229 -17.56 -3.36 5.86
CA GLN A 229 -17.78 -4.77 6.24
C GLN A 229 -18.00 -4.93 7.74
N ASN A 230 -17.31 -4.16 8.59
CA ASN A 230 -17.52 -4.17 10.05
C ASN A 230 -18.94 -3.74 10.41
N GLU A 231 -19.43 -2.65 9.82
CA GLU A 231 -20.82 -2.23 10.01
C GLU A 231 -21.83 -3.28 9.52
N GLN A 232 -21.50 -3.97 8.42
CA GLN A 232 -22.31 -5.06 7.88
C GLN A 232 -22.37 -6.25 8.84
N LEU A 233 -21.24 -6.65 9.41
CA LEU A 233 -21.16 -7.71 10.42
C LEU A 233 -22.03 -7.39 11.65
N ASP A 234 -22.03 -6.15 12.13
CA ASP A 234 -22.88 -5.73 13.25
C ASP A 234 -24.39 -5.83 12.93
N ARG A 235 -24.79 -5.51 11.69
CA ARG A 235 -26.18 -5.71 11.24
C ARG A 235 -26.52 -7.19 11.14
N ILE A 236 -25.61 -8.01 10.59
CA ILE A 236 -25.78 -9.46 10.48
C ILE A 236 -25.94 -10.07 11.87
N ASN A 237 -25.03 -9.77 12.82
CA ASN A 237 -25.07 -10.29 14.18
C ASN A 237 -26.42 -10.03 14.84
N ARG A 238 -26.90 -8.78 14.82
CA ARG A 238 -28.23 -8.44 15.35
C ARG A 238 -29.36 -9.22 14.69
N LYS A 239 -29.31 -9.40 13.36
CA LYS A 239 -30.32 -10.19 12.65
C LYS A 239 -30.25 -11.67 13.03
N VAL A 240 -29.05 -12.22 13.19
CA VAL A 240 -28.82 -13.61 13.62
C VAL A 240 -29.37 -13.84 15.03
N ASP A 241 -29.09 -12.94 15.98
CA ASP A 241 -29.60 -13.05 17.35
C ASP A 241 -31.13 -13.08 17.40
N VAL A 242 -31.78 -12.18 16.64
CA VAL A 242 -33.25 -12.15 16.54
C VAL A 242 -33.79 -13.44 15.90
N ALA A 243 -33.12 -13.96 14.86
CA ALA A 243 -33.49 -15.22 14.23
C ALA A 243 -33.35 -16.39 15.22
N ASN A 244 -32.27 -16.43 15.99
CA ASN A 244 -32.03 -17.48 16.98
C ASN A 244 -33.12 -17.48 18.07
N HIS A 245 -33.41 -16.31 18.67
CA HIS A 245 -34.47 -16.19 19.67
C HIS A 245 -35.86 -16.60 19.12
N ARG A 246 -36.17 -16.24 17.87
CA ARG A 246 -37.43 -16.65 17.24
C ARG A 246 -37.48 -18.16 17.00
N LEU A 247 -36.39 -18.76 16.51
CA LEU A 247 -36.27 -20.20 16.29
C LEU A 247 -36.48 -20.98 17.60
N GLU A 248 -35.82 -20.57 18.69
CA GLU A 248 -35.97 -21.21 20.00
C GLU A 248 -37.41 -21.15 20.50
N GLY A 249 -38.06 -19.98 20.40
CA GLY A 249 -39.45 -19.79 20.78
C GLY A 249 -40.41 -20.69 19.97
N GLN A 250 -40.23 -20.73 18.66
CA GLN A 250 -41.03 -21.56 17.75
C GLN A 250 -40.82 -23.06 17.99
N ASN A 251 -39.57 -23.48 18.20
CA ASN A 251 -39.24 -24.86 18.54
C ASN A 251 -39.93 -25.30 19.83
N LYS A 252 -39.94 -24.44 20.86
CA LYS A 252 -40.65 -24.71 22.11
C LYS A 252 -42.16 -24.82 21.89
N GLN A 253 -42.75 -23.93 21.09
CA GLN A 253 -44.18 -23.97 20.76
C GLN A 253 -44.56 -25.22 19.98
N MET A 254 -43.80 -25.59 18.94
CA MET A 254 -44.03 -26.80 18.15
C MET A 254 -44.02 -28.05 19.01
N ARG A 255 -43.03 -28.18 19.90
CA ARG A 255 -42.97 -29.30 20.87
C ARG A 255 -44.18 -29.35 21.81
N GLY A 256 -44.79 -28.20 22.11
CA GLY A 256 -46.02 -28.12 22.91
C GLY A 256 -47.28 -28.50 22.14
N ILE A 257 -47.29 -28.36 20.81
CA ILE A 257 -48.43 -28.76 19.94
C ILE A 257 -48.41 -30.27 19.69
N LEU A 258 -47.23 -30.89 19.64
CA LEU A 258 -47.06 -32.33 19.38
C LEU A 258 -47.34 -33.24 20.59
N LYS A 259 -47.56 -32.67 21.78
CA LYS A 259 -47.93 -33.39 23.00
C LYS A 259 -49.43 -33.36 23.19
#